data_AF-A0A4P9YGG8-F1
#
_entry.id   AF-A0A4P9YGG8-F1
#
_cell.length_a   1.000
_cell.length_b   1.000
_cell.length_c   1.000
_cell.angle_alpha   90.00
_cell.angle_beta   90.00
_cell.angle_gamma   90.00
#
_symmetry.space_group_name_H-M   'P 1'
#
loop_
_entity.id
_entity.type
_entity.pdbx_description
1 polymer ?
#
loop_
_entity_poly.entity_id
_entity_poly.type
_entity_poly.pdbx_seq_one_letter_code
_entity_poly.pdbx_strand_id
1 'polypeptide(L)'
;MNFLSNEWTIYPNHDIYLSHNNVQRLLISKNQKFNACVPGLVHSILESNGVLPNLTKETNDTKYRDIFQCDWTFENEFSVPDFDSTADINSDDTFILVMNKVELVCDVFINDYKIGS
;
A
#
# COMPACT_ATOMS: atom_id res chain seq x y z
N MET A 1 11.54 8.06 18.47
CA MET A 1 10.53 8.93 17.82
C MET A 1 9.96 8.15 16.65
N ASN A 2 8.64 8.16 16.41
CA ASN A 2 8.06 7.51 15.23
C ASN A 2 7.89 8.57 14.15
N PHE A 3 8.55 8.37 13.00
CA PHE A 3 8.53 9.31 11.88
C PHE A 3 7.43 8.97 10.86
N LEU A 4 6.93 7.74 10.88
CA LEU A 4 5.88 7.30 9.96
C LEU A 4 4.53 7.81 10.42
N SER A 5 3.82 8.48 9.51
CA SER A 5 2.44 8.87 9.73
C SER A 5 1.53 7.62 9.70
N ASN A 6 0.35 7.76 10.28
CA ASN A 6 -0.72 6.75 10.11
C ASN A 6 -1.41 6.87 8.74
N GLU A 7 -1.10 7.91 7.96
CA GLU A 7 -1.73 8.22 6.68
C GLU A 7 -0.87 7.69 5.54
N TRP A 8 -1.23 6.49 5.07
CA TRP A 8 -0.59 5.86 3.93
C TRP A 8 -1.43 6.05 2.69
N THR A 9 -0.82 5.83 1.53
CA THR A 9 -1.52 5.74 0.26
C THR A 9 -1.33 4.36 -0.33
N ILE A 10 -2.39 3.78 -0.93
CA ILE A 10 -2.29 2.52 -1.67
C ILE A 10 -2.76 2.69 -3.11
N TYR A 11 -2.18 1.90 -4.00
CA TYR A 11 -2.58 1.81 -5.41
C TYR A 11 -2.18 0.47 -6.02
N PRO A 12 -2.89 -0.01 -7.05
CA PRO A 12 -2.56 -1.28 -7.69
C PRO A 12 -1.42 -1.10 -8.71
N ASN A 13 -0.60 -2.13 -8.88
CA ASN A 13 0.54 -2.08 -9.81
C ASN A 13 0.11 -2.18 -11.29
N HIS A 14 -1.14 -2.53 -11.56
CA HIS A 14 -1.75 -2.53 -12.89
C HIS A 14 -3.25 -2.23 -12.81
N ASP A 15 -3.87 -1.91 -13.94
CA ASP A 15 -5.30 -1.64 -14.01
C ASP A 15 -6.10 -2.91 -13.65
N ILE A 16 -7.07 -2.79 -12.74
CA ILE A 16 -7.93 -3.88 -12.30
C ILE A 16 -9.28 -3.77 -13.00
N TYR A 17 -9.70 -4.87 -13.62
CA TYR A 17 -10.97 -4.97 -14.32
C TYR A 17 -11.94 -5.86 -13.55
N LEU A 18 -13.24 -5.57 -13.66
CA LEU A 18 -14.28 -6.51 -13.30
C LEU A 18 -14.82 -7.17 -14.55
N SER A 19 -14.84 -8.50 -14.58
CA SER A 19 -15.58 -9.26 -15.57
C SER A 19 -17.00 -9.54 -15.07
N HIS A 20 -18.01 -9.15 -15.86
CA HIS A 20 -19.39 -9.60 -15.66
C HIS A 20 -19.99 -9.97 -17.02
N ASN A 21 -20.48 -11.20 -17.17
CA ASN A 21 -21.04 -11.72 -18.43
C ASN A 21 -20.14 -11.51 -19.66
N ASN A 22 -18.85 -11.84 -19.55
CA ASN A 22 -17.82 -11.68 -20.60
C ASN A 22 -17.57 -10.23 -21.05
N VAL A 23 -18.10 -9.23 -20.33
CA VAL A 23 -17.75 -7.82 -20.51
C VAL A 23 -16.78 -7.43 -19.41
N GLN A 24 -15.58 -6.99 -19.80
CA GLN A 24 -14.62 -6.38 -18.88
C GLN A 24 -14.90 -4.88 -18.74
N ARG A 25 -14.97 -4.41 -17.50
CA ARG A 25 -15.07 -2.98 -17.17
C ARG A 25 -13.94 -2.61 -16.25
N LEU A 26 -13.26 -1.50 -16.54
CA LEU A 26 -12.24 -0.94 -15.66
C LEU A 26 -12.89 -0.62 -14.31
N LEU A 27 -12.33 -1.17 -13.23
CA LEU A 27 -12.77 -0.90 -11.86
C LEU A 27 -11.84 0.09 -11.19
N ILE A 28 -10.53 -0.18 -11.22
CA ILE A 28 -9.50 0.62 -10.57
C ILE A 28 -8.38 0.83 -11.57
N SER A 29 -7.98 2.08 -11.79
CA SER A 29 -6.78 2.36 -12.58
C SER A 29 -5.53 2.24 -11.71
N LYS A 30 -4.41 1.80 -12.30
CA LYS A 30 -3.08 1.78 -11.64
C LYS A 30 -2.60 3.13 -11.09
N ASN A 31 -3.14 4.23 -11.64
CA ASN A 31 -2.82 5.57 -11.19
C ASN A 31 -3.78 6.09 -10.09
N GLN A 32 -4.79 5.30 -9.73
CA GLN A 32 -5.77 5.68 -8.73
C GLN A 32 -5.23 5.36 -7.33
N LYS A 33 -5.03 6.43 -6.55
CA LYS A 33 -4.52 6.39 -5.19
C LYS A 33 -5.66 6.42 -4.17
N PHE A 34 -5.55 5.64 -3.09
CA PHE A 34 -6.52 5.59 -1.99
C PHE A 34 -5.84 5.83 -0.65
N ASN A 35 -6.53 6.55 0.24
CA ASN A 35 -6.04 6.74 1.59
C ASN A 35 -6.14 5.42 2.35
N ALA A 36 -5.07 5.07 3.05
CA ALA A 36 -4.92 3.83 3.78
C ALA A 36 -4.52 4.10 5.23
N CYS A 37 -5.21 3.44 6.15
CA CYS A 37 -4.79 3.35 7.54
C CYS A 37 -3.94 2.08 7.69
N VAL A 38 -2.72 2.23 8.21
CA VAL A 38 -1.86 1.09 8.57
C VAL A 38 -1.80 0.99 10.10
N PRO A 39 -2.11 -0.17 10.70
CA PRO A 39 -2.35 -1.47 10.08
C PRO A 39 -3.72 -1.60 9.38
N GLY A 40 -3.77 -2.28 8.24
CA GLY A 40 -4.99 -2.53 7.46
C GLY A 40 -4.74 -3.44 6.26
N LEU A 41 -5.80 -4.09 5.75
CA LEU A 41 -5.74 -4.95 4.57
C LEU A 41 -6.31 -4.23 3.35
N VAL A 42 -5.80 -4.53 2.15
CA VAL A 42 -6.24 -3.90 0.89
C VAL A 42 -7.77 -3.91 0.76
N HIS A 43 -8.43 -5.05 1.00
CA HIS A 43 -9.89 -5.14 0.90
C HIS A 43 -10.59 -4.17 1.85
N SER A 44 -10.19 -4.14 3.12
CA SER A 44 -10.79 -3.25 4.14
C SER A 44 -10.57 -1.77 3.82
N ILE A 45 -9.43 -1.44 3.20
CA ILE A 45 -9.12 -0.08 2.75
C ILE A 45 -10.01 0.31 1.56
N LEU A 46 -10.18 -0.59 0.58
CA LEU A 46 -11.06 -0.33 -0.57
C LEU A 46 -12.54 -0.21 -0.15
N GLU A 47 -12.98 -0.99 0.85
CA GLU A 47 -14.30 -0.84 1.45
C GLU A 47 -14.46 0.51 2.15
N SER A 48 -13.49 0.94 2.96
CA SER A 48 -13.55 2.24 3.64
C SER A 48 -13.51 3.43 2.67
N ASN A 49 -12.90 3.26 1.50
CA ASN A 49 -12.89 4.24 0.42
C ASN A 49 -14.14 4.14 -0.49
N GLY A 50 -15.09 3.25 -0.21
CA GLY A 50 -16.33 3.08 -0.99
C GLY A 50 -16.13 2.49 -2.39
N VAL A 51 -14.95 1.91 -2.67
CA VAL A 51 -14.65 1.24 -3.94
C VAL A 51 -15.32 -0.13 -3.99
N LEU A 52 -15.30 -0.82 -2.84
CA LEU A 52 -15.95 -2.11 -2.66
C LEU A 52 -17.17 -1.97 -1.75
N PRO A 53 -18.25 -2.73 -2.02
CA PRO A 53 -19.28 -2.93 -1.02
C PRO A 53 -18.68 -3.68 0.17
N ASN A 54 -19.29 -3.57 1.35
CA ASN A 54 -18.91 -4.37 2.51
C ASN A 54 -19.05 -5.87 2.15
N LEU A 55 -17.92 -6.55 1.96
CA LEU A 55 -17.88 -7.94 1.53
C LEU A 55 -18.10 -8.84 2.74
N THR A 56 -19.29 -9.42 2.84
CA THR A 56 -19.53 -10.53 3.76
C THR A 56 -18.92 -11.81 3.20
N LYS A 57 -18.65 -12.81 4.06
CA LYS A 57 -18.15 -14.14 3.64
C LYS A 57 -18.94 -14.78 2.49
N GLU A 58 -20.22 -14.41 2.34
CA GLU A 58 -21.15 -14.92 1.32
C GLU A 58 -21.07 -14.16 -0.01
N THR A 59 -20.50 -12.95 -0.02
CA THR A 59 -20.34 -12.08 -1.21
C THR A 59 -18.91 -12.02 -1.73
N ASN A 60 -18.02 -12.90 -1.25
CA ASN A 60 -16.72 -13.23 -1.87
C ASN A 60 -16.95 -13.96 -3.20
N ASP A 61 -17.65 -13.28 -4.08
CA ASP A 61 -17.95 -13.71 -5.42
C ASP A 61 -16.68 -13.58 -6.23
N THR A 62 -16.51 -14.54 -7.13
CA THR A 62 -15.50 -14.56 -8.20
C THR A 62 -15.28 -13.20 -8.88
N LYS A 63 -16.29 -12.34 -8.83
CA LYS A 63 -16.30 -10.96 -9.28
C LYS A 63 -15.09 -10.14 -8.84
N TYR A 64 -14.65 -10.21 -7.58
CA TYR A 64 -13.58 -9.35 -7.05
C TYR A 64 -12.21 -10.05 -6.98
N ARG A 65 -12.08 -11.22 -7.60
CA ARG A 65 -10.85 -12.04 -7.54
C ARG A 65 -9.61 -11.26 -7.98
N ASP A 66 -9.74 -10.46 -9.03
CA ASP A 66 -8.61 -9.73 -9.63
C ASP A 66 -7.97 -8.73 -8.65
N ILE A 67 -8.72 -8.24 -7.66
CA ILE A 67 -8.21 -7.38 -6.58
C ILE A 67 -7.22 -8.13 -5.69
N PHE A 68 -7.50 -9.40 -5.40
CA PHE A 68 -6.69 -10.25 -4.54
C PHE A 68 -5.50 -10.88 -5.27
N GLN A 69 -5.51 -10.87 -6.60
CA GLN A 69 -4.41 -11.36 -7.44
C GLN A 69 -3.48 -10.24 -7.93
N CYS A 70 -3.91 -8.99 -7.77
CA CYS A 70 -3.10 -7.83 -8.10
C CYS A 70 -2.08 -7.56 -6.98
N ASP A 71 -0.86 -7.20 -7.38
CA ASP A 71 0.13 -6.64 -6.47
C ASP A 71 -0.22 -5.18 -6.14
N TRP A 72 -0.08 -4.80 -4.88
CA TRP A 72 -0.41 -3.48 -4.37
C TRP A 72 0.82 -2.80 -3.81
N THR A 73 0.94 -1.50 -4.07
CA THR A 73 1.97 -0.66 -3.46
C THR A 73 1.37 0.13 -2.30
N PHE A 74 2.08 0.12 -1.17
CA PHE A 74 1.83 0.98 -0.02
C PHE A 74 2.93 2.05 0.03
N GLU A 75 2.53 3.32 0.08
CA GLU A 75 3.42 4.48 -0.01
C GLU A 75 3.15 5.43 1.16
N ASN A 76 4.23 5.93 1.77
CA ASN A 76 4.19 6.92 2.82
C ASN A 76 5.40 7.85 2.67
N GLU A 77 5.19 9.15 2.88
CA GLU A 77 6.25 10.14 2.93
C GLU A 77 6.47 10.57 4.38
N PHE A 78 7.72 10.52 4.83
CA PHE A 78 8.11 10.93 6.17
C PHE A 78 9.36 11.80 6.12
N SER A 79 9.48 12.68 7.11
CA SER A 79 10.66 13.52 7.30
C SER A 79 11.43 13.07 8.53
N VAL A 80 12.75 13.00 8.41
CA VAL A 80 13.66 12.80 9.54
C VAL A 80 14.16 14.18 9.97
N PRO A 81 13.74 14.70 11.14
CA PRO A 81 14.29 15.94 11.68
C PRO A 81 15.80 15.81 11.84
N ASP A 82 16.53 16.89 11.57
CA ASP A 82 17.99 16.99 11.71
C ASP A 82 18.83 16.14 10.72
N PHE A 83 18.23 15.56 9.68
CA PHE A 83 18.98 15.05 8.53
C PHE A 83 19.44 16.21 7.64
N ASP A 84 20.48 16.92 8.08
CA ASP A 84 21.12 17.95 7.26
C ASP A 84 22.05 17.26 6.25
N SER A 85 21.67 17.31 4.96
CA SER A 85 22.48 16.80 3.84
C SER A 85 23.90 17.40 3.74
N THR A 86 24.18 18.45 4.52
CA THR A 86 25.47 19.12 4.62
C THR A 86 26.19 18.90 5.96
N ALA A 87 25.54 18.26 6.94
CA ALA A 87 26.18 17.88 8.19
C ALA A 87 27.13 16.70 7.96
N ASP A 88 28.29 16.82 8.59
CA ASP A 88 29.37 15.85 8.56
C ASP A 88 28.83 14.43 8.87
N ILE A 89 29.17 13.44 8.05
CA ILE A 89 28.72 12.02 8.09
C ILE A 89 29.12 11.29 9.41
N ASN A 90 29.63 12.03 10.40
CA ASN A 90 30.13 11.55 11.69
C ASN A 90 29.10 11.62 12.83
N SER A 91 27.81 11.88 12.58
CA SER A 91 26.79 11.56 13.59
C SER A 91 26.50 10.05 13.53
N ASP A 92 26.76 9.33 14.61
CA ASP A 92 26.53 7.89 14.77
C ASP A 92 25.03 7.49 14.75
N ASP A 93 24.17 8.33 14.18
CA ASP A 93 22.72 8.15 14.20
C ASP A 93 22.30 7.08 13.18
N THR A 94 22.08 5.87 13.69
CA THR A 94 21.54 4.76 12.90
C THR A 94 20.02 4.78 12.92
N PHE A 95 19.41 4.85 11.73
CA PHE A 95 17.95 4.71 11.57
C PHE A 95 17.61 3.27 11.19
N ILE A 96 16.64 2.69 11.91
CA ILE A 96 16.17 1.31 11.67
C ILE A 96 14.69 1.37 11.33
N LEU A 97 14.32 0.87 10.15
CA LEU A 97 12.93 0.62 9.78
C LEU A 97 12.50 -0.74 10.34
N VAL A 98 11.46 -0.76 11.17
CA VAL A 98 10.90 -1.98 11.75
C VAL A 98 9.48 -2.20 11.24
N MET A 99 9.26 -3.30 10.52
CA MET A 99 7.93 -3.73 10.09
C MET A 99 7.45 -4.89 10.98
N ASN A 100 6.50 -4.61 11.89
CA ASN A 100 6.08 -5.58 12.91
C ASN A 100 5.35 -6.81 12.33
N LYS A 101 4.56 -6.62 11.27
CA LYS A 101 3.82 -7.69 10.60
C LYS A 101 3.52 -7.29 9.16
N VAL A 102 4.00 -8.09 8.22
CA VAL A 102 3.56 -8.08 6.82
C VAL A 102 2.93 -9.45 6.56
N GLU A 103 1.70 -9.47 6.06
CA GLU A 103 0.93 -10.72 5.93
C GLU A 103 1.27 -11.52 4.65
N LEU A 104 2.00 -10.91 3.72
CA LEU A 104 2.39 -11.47 2.40
C LEU A 104 3.85 -11.13 2.06
N VAL A 105 4.33 -11.63 0.93
CA VAL A 105 5.62 -11.26 0.33
C VAL A 105 5.56 -9.81 -0.13
N CYS A 106 6.53 -8.99 0.26
CA CYS A 106 6.62 -7.60 -0.19
C CYS A 106 8.07 -7.21 -0.44
N ASP A 107 8.31 -6.38 -1.45
CA ASP A 107 9.58 -5.68 -1.58
C ASP A 107 9.47 -4.29 -0.94
N VAL A 108 10.51 -3.88 -0.22
CA VAL A 108 10.51 -2.63 0.56
C VAL A 108 11.55 -1.69 -0.01
N PHE A 109 11.14 -0.45 -0.24
CA PHE A 109 11.95 0.59 -0.86
C PHE A 109 12.00 1.85 0.00
N ILE A 110 13.14 2.53 0.00
CA ILE A 110 13.30 3.90 0.50
C ILE A 110 13.95 4.72 -0.62
N ASN A 111 13.32 5.81 -1.05
CA ASN A 111 13.82 6.67 -2.13
C ASN A 111 14.26 5.87 -3.37
N ASP A 112 13.40 4.95 -3.83
CA ASP A 112 13.63 4.04 -4.97
C ASP A 112 14.71 2.96 -4.77
N TYR A 113 15.40 2.92 -3.62
CA TYR A 113 16.36 1.87 -3.31
C TYR A 113 15.69 0.73 -2.54
N LYS A 114 15.82 -0.50 -3.05
CA LYS A 114 15.35 -1.71 -2.36
C LYS A 114 16.20 -1.97 -1.12
N ILE A 115 15.54 -2.06 0.03
CA ILE A 115 16.18 -2.33 1.34
C ILE A 115 15.84 -3.71 1.91
N GLY A 116 14.82 -4.40 1.37
CA GLY A 116 14.41 -5.71 1.85
C GLY A 116 13.33 -6.39 1.00
N SER A 117 13.06 -7.67 1.32
CA SER A 117 12.02 -8.55 0.78
C SER A 117 11.42 -9.41 1.88
#